data_AF-A0A968S871-F1
#
_entry.id   AF-A0A968S871-F1
#
_cell.length_a   1.000
_cell.length_b   1.000
_cell.length_c   1.000
_cell.angle_alpha   90.00
_cell.angle_beta   90.00
_cell.angle_gamma   90.00
#
_symmetry.space_group_name_H-M   'P 1'
#
loop_
_entity.id
_entity.type
_entity.pdbx_description
1 polymer ?
#
loop_
_entity_poly.entity_id
_entity_poly.type
_entity_poly.pdbx_seq_one_letter_code
_entity_poly.pdbx_strand_id
1 'polypeptide(L)' 'MVVLGLVGCEREEPTAIADPLEQLQQTKECVECDLQGADLNGVDLQGANLNRANLSGANLSGANLAGALLDSTISAGRI' A
#
# COMPACT_ATOMS: atom_id res chain seq x y z
N MET A 1 -8.80 -10.51 -20.84
CA MET A 1 -8.71 -11.88 -20.29
C MET A 1 -7.35 -12.02 -19.66
N VAL A 2 -7.30 -11.83 -18.34
CA VAL A 2 -6.32 -12.28 -17.34
C VAL A 2 -6.51 -11.37 -16.10
N VAL A 3 -6.52 -11.81 -14.84
CA VAL A 3 -7.02 -13.01 -14.16
C VAL A 3 -7.61 -12.48 -12.85
N LEU A 4 -8.74 -13.02 -12.43
CA LEU A 4 -9.33 -12.82 -11.11
C LEU A 4 -8.53 -13.66 -10.10
N GLY A 5 -7.96 -13.10 -9.03
CA GLY A 5 -7.29 -13.90 -8.00
C GLY A 5 -6.39 -13.05 -7.11
N LEU A 6 -6.89 -12.60 -5.96
CA LEU A 6 -6.65 -13.19 -4.63
C LEU A 6 -5.26 -12.85 -4.09
N VAL A 7 -5.30 -12.02 -3.04
CA VAL A 7 -4.31 -11.90 -1.97
C VAL A 7 -3.63 -13.24 -1.72
N GLY A 8 -2.31 -13.25 -1.87
CA GLY A 8 -1.47 -14.41 -1.61
C GLY A 8 -0.15 -14.22 -2.31
N CYS A 9 0.85 -13.76 -1.57
CA CYS A 9 2.25 -13.85 -1.97
C CYS A 9 2.55 -15.25 -2.51
N GLU A 10 2.58 -15.48 -3.81
CA GLU A 10 3.25 -16.65 -4.41
C GLU A 10 3.50 -16.47 -5.91
N ARG A 11 4.66 -16.99 -6.31
CA ARG A 11 5.44 -16.78 -7.53
C ARG A 11 4.68 -17.14 -8.82
N GLU A 12 4.80 -16.32 -9.87
CA GLU A 12 5.48 -16.66 -11.15
C GLU A 12 5.22 -15.61 -12.27
N GLU A 13 6.32 -15.21 -12.92
CA GLU A 13 6.50 -14.56 -14.22
C GLU A 13 6.52 -12.99 -14.37
N PRO A 14 7.42 -12.47 -15.23
CA PRO A 14 8.14 -11.21 -15.06
C PRO A 14 7.43 -10.04 -15.74
N THR A 15 6.46 -9.45 -15.04
CA THR A 15 6.33 -7.99 -15.05
C THR A 15 6.59 -7.53 -13.64
N ALA A 16 7.87 -7.30 -13.37
CA ALA A 16 8.32 -6.66 -12.15
C ALA A 16 7.63 -5.30 -12.01
N ILE A 17 6.49 -5.28 -11.34
CA ILE A 17 6.05 -4.07 -10.67
C ILE A 17 6.90 -4.04 -9.39
N ALA A 18 8.15 -3.59 -9.53
CA ALA A 18 9.13 -3.54 -8.46
C ALA A 18 8.76 -2.52 -7.37
N ASP A 19 7.71 -1.73 -7.63
CA ASP A 19 7.29 -0.61 -6.81
C ASP A 19 5.92 -0.89 -6.18
N PRO A 20 5.84 -1.15 -4.86
CA PRO A 20 4.57 -1.29 -4.14
C PRO A 20 3.68 -0.03 -4.25
N LEU A 21 4.28 1.12 -4.59
CA LEU A 21 3.60 2.39 -4.92
C LEU A 21 2.75 2.32 -6.18
N GLU A 22 3.18 1.57 -7.20
CA GLU A 22 2.47 1.48 -8.47
C GLU A 22 1.23 0.58 -8.33
N GLN A 23 1.37 -0.54 -7.61
CA GLN A 23 0.24 -1.40 -7.24
C GLN A 23 -0.77 -0.65 -6.38
N LEU A 24 -0.33 0.06 -5.34
CA LEU A 24 -1.23 0.78 -4.43
C LEU A 24 -2.09 1.84 -5.15
N GLN A 25 -1.57 2.47 -6.21
CA GLN A 25 -2.33 3.44 -7.00
C GLN A 25 -3.33 2.78 -7.97
N GLN A 26 -2.99 1.61 -8.52
CA GLN A 26 -3.85 0.88 -9.45
C GLN A 26 -4.94 0.07 -8.75
N THR A 27 -4.61 -0.60 -7.65
CA THR A 27 -5.50 -1.52 -6.95
C THR A 27 -6.18 -0.89 -5.75
N LYS A 28 -5.60 0.19 -5.18
CA LYS A 28 -6.00 0.75 -3.89
C LYS A 28 -6.03 -0.33 -2.78
N GLU A 29 -5.26 -1.40 -2.94
CA GLU A 29 -5.19 -2.51 -2.02
C GLU A 29 -3.73 -2.86 -1.72
N CYS A 30 -3.37 -2.79 -0.45
CA CYS A 30 -2.06 -3.20 0.05
C CYS A 30 -2.20 -3.66 1.52
N VAL A 31 -2.70 -4.88 1.68
CA VAL A 31 -2.87 -5.52 3.00
C VAL A 31 -1.58 -6.24 3.37
N GLU A 32 -1.06 -6.01 4.59
CA GLU A 32 0.20 -6.59 5.07
C GLU A 32 1.44 -6.23 4.23
N CYS A 33 1.36 -5.16 3.44
CA CYS A 33 2.48 -4.64 2.65
C CYS A 33 3.56 -4.00 3.51
N ASP A 34 4.82 -4.14 3.08
CA ASP A 34 5.92 -3.37 3.65
C ASP A 34 6.14 -2.08 2.87
N LEU A 35 5.65 -0.96 3.43
CA LEU A 35 5.81 0.40 2.91
C LEU A 35 6.76 1.21 3.81
N GLN A 36 7.63 0.53 4.56
CA GLN A 36 8.57 1.19 5.45
C GLN A 36 9.46 2.15 4.67
N GLY A 37 9.47 3.43 5.07
CA GLY A 37 10.24 4.46 4.38
C GLY A 37 9.74 4.83 2.97
N ALA A 38 8.57 4.35 2.55
CA ALA A 38 8.03 4.66 1.24
C ALA A 38 7.68 6.15 1.10
N ASP A 39 7.98 6.75 -0.05
CA ASP A 39 7.56 8.11 -0.35
C ASP A 39 6.14 8.12 -0.95
N LEU A 40 5.16 8.42 -0.11
CA LEU A 40 3.75 8.50 -0.45
C LEU A 40 3.30 9.98 -0.55
N ASN A 41 4.24 10.91 -0.74
CA ASN A 41 3.94 12.33 -0.78
C ASN A 41 2.97 12.69 -1.91
N GLY A 42 1.84 13.32 -1.56
CA GLY A 42 0.83 13.71 -2.54
C GLY A 42 0.08 12.56 -3.21
N VAL A 43 0.29 11.31 -2.77
CA VAL A 43 -0.38 10.14 -3.37
C VAL A 43 -1.85 10.13 -2.96
N ASP A 44 -2.73 9.91 -3.94
CA ASP A 44 -4.13 9.69 -3.66
C ASP A 44 -4.34 8.25 -3.15
N LEU A 45 -4.65 8.12 -1.87
CA LEU A 45 -4.92 6.86 -1.17
C LEU A 45 -6.39 6.81 -0.71
N GLN A 46 -7.26 7.60 -1.34
CA GLN A 46 -8.67 7.65 -0.97
C GLN A 46 -9.30 6.26 -1.09
N GLY A 47 -9.91 5.77 -0.01
CA GLY A 47 -10.52 4.44 0.04
C GLY A 47 -9.52 3.27 0.00
N ALA A 48 -8.22 3.53 0.07
CA ALA A 48 -7.23 2.47 -0.04
C ALA A 48 -7.24 1.53 1.18
N ASN A 49 -7.14 0.23 0.92
CA ASN A 49 -7.03 -0.78 1.96
C ASN A 49 -5.56 -1.00 2.34
N LEU A 50 -5.12 -0.38 3.42
CA LEU A 50 -3.77 -0.47 3.95
C LEU A 50 -3.73 -1.33 5.23
N ASN A 51 -4.70 -2.21 5.43
CA ASN A 51 -4.81 -2.95 6.68
C ASN A 51 -3.53 -3.76 6.95
N ARG A 52 -2.98 -3.66 8.17
CA ARG A 52 -1.70 -4.27 8.56
C ARG A 52 -0.47 -3.86 7.75
N ALA A 53 -0.56 -2.85 6.89
CA ALA A 53 0.60 -2.35 6.17
C ALA A 53 1.61 -1.72 7.16
N ASN A 54 2.90 -1.94 6.92
CA ASN A 54 3.97 -1.28 7.64
C ASN A 54 4.27 0.07 6.98
N LEU A 55 3.83 1.16 7.61
CA LEU A 55 4.04 2.54 7.17
C LEU A 55 5.16 3.22 7.99
N SER A 56 5.98 2.45 8.70
CA SER A 56 7.04 2.99 9.56
C SER A 56 7.99 3.88 8.77
N GLY A 57 8.10 5.15 9.14
CA GLY A 57 8.95 6.11 8.42
C GLY A 57 8.49 6.45 6.99
N ALA A 58 7.31 6.02 6.56
CA ALA A 58 6.75 6.41 5.26
C ALA A 58 6.41 7.91 5.24
N ASN A 59 6.72 8.58 4.13
CA ASN A 59 6.38 9.99 3.95
C ASN A 59 4.95 10.12 3.40
N LEU A 60 3.98 10.33 4.28
CA LEU A 60 2.57 10.55 3.92
C LEU A 60 2.21 12.03 3.73
N SER A 61 3.20 12.92 3.62
CA SER A 61 2.94 14.37 3.52
C SER A 61 2.05 14.67 2.32
N GLY A 62 0.90 15.32 2.52
CA GLY A 62 -0.03 15.62 1.43
C GLY A 62 -0.72 14.41 0.78
N ALA A 63 -0.53 13.19 1.30
CA ALA A 63 -1.26 12.01 0.83
C ALA A 63 -2.75 12.13 1.19
N ASN A 64 -3.64 11.77 0.26
CA ASN A 64 -5.07 11.77 0.51
C ASN A 64 -5.50 10.42 1.10
N LEU A 65 -5.60 10.33 2.42
CA LEU A 65 -6.03 9.11 3.14
C LEU A 65 -7.54 9.08 3.42
N ALA A 66 -8.35 9.91 2.75
CA ALA A 66 -9.78 9.98 3.02
C ALA A 66 -10.46 8.62 2.82
N GLY A 67 -11.04 8.07 3.89
CA GLY A 67 -11.68 6.75 3.84
C GLY A 67 -10.73 5.56 3.65
N ALA A 68 -9.41 5.75 3.77
CA ALA A 68 -8.46 4.64 3.77
C ALA A 68 -8.64 3.74 5.00
N LEU A 69 -8.51 2.43 4.82
CA LEU A 69 -8.59 1.44 5.89
C LEU A 69 -7.20 1.24 6.50
N LEU A 70 -7.00 1.78 7.71
CA LEU A 70 -5.72 1.77 8.44
C LEU A 70 -5.77 0.93 9.73
N ASP A 71 -6.81 0.11 9.89
CA ASP A 71 -7.24 -0.52 11.15
C ASP A 71 -6.12 -1.15 11.99
N SER A 72 -5.18 -1.84 11.35
CA SER A 72 -4.04 -2.48 12.03
C SER A 72 -2.68 -2.08 11.46
N THR A 73 -2.55 -0.91 10.85
CA THR A 73 -1.26 -0.46 10.29
C THR A 73 -0.16 -0.34 11.35
N ILE A 74 1.06 -0.71 10.98
CA ILE A 74 2.25 -0.55 11.81
C ILE A 74 2.89 0.78 11.42
N SER A 75 2.70 1.82 12.23
CA SER A 75 3.43 3.09 12.10
C SER A 75 4.37 3.23 13.30
N ALA A 76 5.68 3.11 13.07
CA ALA A 76 6.68 3.42 14.09
C ALA A 76 6.76 4.94 14.30
N GLY A 77 5.79 5.49 15.01
CA GLY A 77 5.74 6.91 15.32
C GLY A 77 4.57 7.18 16.24
N ARG A 78 4.86 7.57 17.48
CA ARG A 78 3.86 8.12 18.40
C ARG A 78 3.11 9.24 17.66
N ILE A 79 1.79 9.09 17.54
CA ILE A 79 0.89 10.18 17.16
C ILE A 79 0.97 11.31 18.18
#